data_AF-Q84IM9-F1
#
_entry.id   AF-Q84IM9-F1
#
_cell.length_a   1.000
_cell.length_b   1.000
_cell.length_c   1.000
_cell.angle_alpha   90.00
_cell.angle_beta   90.00
_cell.angle_gamma   90.00
#
_symmetry.space_group_name_H-M   'P 1'
#
loop_
_entity.id
_entity.type
_entity.pdbx_description
1 polymer ?
#
loop_
_entity_poly.entity_id
_entity_poly.type
_entity_poly.pdbx_seq_one_letter_code
_entity_poly.pdbx_strand_id
1 'polypeptide(L)'
;GTEYTPGALLKKLIRFKPYFDKSGGGVTFSGGDPIMQPEFLIDCLKLCKENNIHTTIDTSGIGISKYYDQILKYTDLVLLDIKHIDEENFKKLTCQSMKQFYIFLDAIKRNKNKVWIRHVIVPGITDSIEHIDKLATIIRTIDNVEKIELLPYHTIGTHKYTNLNIPYKLENVPPMDKIKTKELENYLYKKLNI
;
A
#
# COMPACT_ATOMS: atom_id res chain seq x y z
N GLY A 1 -11.82 -3.14 -18.51
CA GLY A 1 -10.42 -2.67 -18.58
C GLY A 1 -9.87 -2.95 -19.97
N THR A 2 -8.65 -2.50 -20.26
CA THR A 2 -7.91 -2.88 -21.48
C THR A 2 -6.79 -3.81 -21.08
N GLU A 3 -6.65 -4.94 -21.77
CA GLU A 3 -5.57 -5.89 -21.54
C GLU A 3 -4.25 -5.38 -22.11
N TYR A 4 -3.15 -5.66 -21.42
CA TYR A 4 -1.80 -5.29 -21.82
C TYR A 4 -0.86 -6.47 -21.63
N THR A 5 0.13 -6.60 -22.52
CA THR A 5 1.35 -7.37 -22.24
C THR A 5 2.38 -6.49 -21.54
N PRO A 6 3.35 -7.06 -20.81
CA PRO A 6 4.40 -6.28 -20.14
C PRO A 6 5.16 -5.35 -21.11
N GLY A 7 5.49 -5.85 -22.30
CA GLY A 7 6.17 -5.06 -23.34
C GLY A 7 5.30 -3.93 -23.89
N ALA A 8 3.98 -4.13 -24.04
CA ALA A 8 3.07 -3.07 -24.47
C ALA A 8 2.94 -1.97 -23.41
N LEU A 9 2.95 -2.35 -22.12
CA LEU A 9 2.96 -1.39 -21.03
C LEU A 9 4.28 -0.62 -20.97
N LEU A 10 5.43 -1.29 -21.08
CA LEU A 10 6.75 -0.64 -21.12
C LEU A 10 6.82 0.41 -22.23
N LYS A 11 6.34 0.10 -23.45
CA LYS A 11 6.30 1.06 -24.56
C LYS A 11 5.53 2.34 -24.25
N LYS A 12 4.55 2.29 -23.34
CA LYS A 12 3.87 3.47 -22.82
C LYS A 12 4.71 4.17 -21.75
N LEU A 13 5.22 3.42 -20.78
CA LEU A 13 5.98 3.96 -19.65
C LEU A 13 7.24 4.70 -20.10
N ILE A 14 7.98 4.17 -21.08
CA ILE A 14 9.26 4.75 -21.51
C ILE A 14 9.12 6.15 -22.13
N ARG A 15 7.95 6.48 -22.66
CA ARG A 15 7.64 7.83 -23.17
C ARG A 15 7.69 8.89 -22.07
N PHE A 16 7.50 8.48 -20.82
CA PHE A 16 7.54 9.35 -19.64
C PHE A 16 8.90 9.37 -18.95
N LYS A 17 9.90 8.62 -19.44
CA LYS A 17 11.24 8.56 -18.85
C LYS A 17 11.87 9.94 -18.61
N PRO A 18 11.77 10.94 -19.52
CA PRO A 18 12.30 12.29 -19.25
C PRO A 18 11.68 12.95 -18.00
N TYR A 19 10.42 12.67 -17.70
CA TYR A 19 9.77 13.17 -16.48
C TYR A 19 10.28 12.45 -15.23
N PHE A 20 10.47 11.13 -15.32
CA PHE A 20 11.01 10.33 -14.22
C PHE A 20 12.43 10.76 -13.88
N ASP A 21 13.28 10.91 -14.88
CA ASP A 21 14.68 11.33 -14.71
C ASP A 21 14.76 12.74 -14.10
N LYS A 22 13.84 13.65 -14.46
CA LYS A 22 13.77 15.01 -13.88
C LYS A 22 13.26 15.03 -12.43
N SER A 23 12.30 14.19 -12.08
CA SER A 23 11.71 14.18 -10.73
C SER A 23 12.43 13.27 -9.74
N GLY A 24 13.35 12.41 -10.22
CA GLY A 24 13.88 11.29 -9.45
C GLY A 24 12.83 10.19 -9.19
N GLY A 25 11.74 10.20 -9.94
CA GLY A 25 10.61 9.30 -9.79
C GLY A 25 10.70 8.07 -10.69
N GLY A 26 9.54 7.47 -10.94
CA GLY A 26 9.42 6.29 -11.79
C GLY A 26 7.97 5.85 -11.93
N VAL A 27 7.75 4.55 -11.91
CA VAL A 27 6.42 3.95 -12.03
C VAL A 27 5.95 3.37 -10.70
N THR A 28 4.66 3.54 -10.40
CA THR A 28 3.99 2.85 -9.29
C THR A 28 2.95 1.89 -9.84
N PHE A 29 3.06 0.60 -9.50
CA PHE A 29 2.04 -0.41 -9.75
C PHE A 29 1.07 -0.42 -8.56
N SER A 30 -0.20 -0.14 -8.81
CA SER A 30 -1.27 0.01 -7.81
C SER A 30 -2.60 -0.55 -8.39
N GLY A 31 -3.74 0.07 -8.11
CA GLY A 31 -5.05 -0.26 -8.65
C GLY A 31 -5.89 -1.06 -7.65
N GLY A 32 -6.13 -2.33 -7.93
CA GLY A 32 -6.70 -3.27 -6.96
C GLY A 32 -5.62 -3.72 -5.98
N ASP A 33 -4.86 -4.73 -6.36
CA ASP A 33 -3.60 -5.05 -5.71
C ASP A 33 -2.63 -5.66 -6.75
N PRO A 34 -1.45 -5.07 -7.02
CA PRO A 34 -0.56 -5.52 -8.08
C PRO A 34 -0.02 -6.94 -7.83
N ILE A 35 0.16 -7.36 -6.57
CA ILE A 35 0.73 -8.68 -6.24
C ILE A 35 -0.28 -9.84 -6.42
N MET A 36 -1.52 -9.53 -6.81
CA MET A 36 -2.51 -10.53 -7.26
C MET A 36 -2.30 -10.96 -8.72
N GLN A 37 -1.49 -10.22 -9.49
CA GLN A 37 -1.10 -10.57 -10.86
C GLN A 37 0.43 -10.74 -10.94
N PRO A 38 1.02 -11.67 -10.16
CA PRO A 38 2.44 -11.67 -9.87
C PRO A 38 3.30 -11.88 -11.11
N GLU A 39 2.91 -12.75 -12.04
CA GLU A 39 3.70 -13.05 -13.25
C GLU A 39 3.82 -11.82 -14.16
N PHE A 40 2.68 -11.18 -14.44
CA PHE A 40 2.64 -9.93 -15.19
C PHE A 40 3.43 -8.82 -14.49
N LEU A 41 3.26 -8.68 -13.17
CA LEU A 41 3.95 -7.66 -12.37
C LEU A 41 5.46 -7.86 -12.42
N ILE A 42 5.94 -9.09 -12.21
CA ILE A 42 7.38 -9.42 -12.23
C ILE A 42 7.99 -9.05 -13.57
N ASP A 43 7.34 -9.38 -14.69
CA ASP A 43 7.86 -9.06 -16.02
C ASP A 43 7.87 -7.54 -16.25
N CYS A 44 6.86 -6.82 -15.79
CA CYS A 44 6.84 -5.36 -15.89
C CYS A 44 7.96 -4.72 -15.04
N LEU A 45 8.16 -5.20 -13.80
CA LEU A 45 9.21 -4.70 -12.91
C LEU A 45 10.59 -4.94 -13.51
N LYS A 46 10.88 -6.16 -14.00
CA LYS A 46 12.14 -6.48 -14.69
C LYS A 46 12.41 -5.54 -15.86
N LEU A 47 11.43 -5.38 -16.75
CA LEU A 47 11.52 -4.48 -17.90
C LEU A 47 11.78 -3.02 -17.48
N CYS A 48 11.16 -2.55 -16.39
CA CYS A 48 11.43 -1.21 -15.85
C CYS A 48 12.86 -1.09 -15.34
N LYS A 49 13.35 -2.08 -14.59
CA LYS A 49 14.73 -2.11 -14.08
C LYS A 49 15.76 -2.12 -15.21
N GLU A 50 15.54 -2.92 -16.26
CA GLU A 50 16.39 -2.96 -17.47
C GLU A 50 16.47 -1.60 -18.18
N ASN A 51 15.44 -0.75 -18.03
CA ASN A 51 15.38 0.59 -18.62
C ASN A 51 15.71 1.71 -17.62
N ASN A 52 16.33 1.36 -16.48
CA ASN A 52 16.69 2.29 -15.42
C ASN A 52 15.49 3.16 -14.97
N ILE A 53 14.33 2.54 -14.77
CA ILE A 53 13.13 3.19 -14.23
C ILE A 53 12.95 2.71 -12.79
N HIS A 54 12.80 3.67 -11.86
CA HIS A 54 12.48 3.36 -10.46
C HIS A 54 11.11 2.67 -10.36
N THR A 55 11.04 1.64 -9.54
CA THR A 55 9.87 0.78 -9.41
C THR A 55 9.27 0.84 -8.02
N THR A 56 7.99 1.19 -7.95
CA THR A 56 7.23 1.21 -6.71
C THR A 56 6.04 0.26 -6.82
N ILE A 57 5.76 -0.51 -5.78
CA ILE A 57 4.49 -1.24 -5.64
C ILE A 57 3.67 -0.61 -4.52
N ASP A 58 2.37 -0.48 -4.75
CA ASP A 58 1.39 0.01 -3.78
C ASP A 58 0.39 -1.11 -3.50
N THR A 59 0.45 -1.68 -2.30
CA THR A 59 -0.14 -2.99 -2.01
C THR A 59 -0.68 -3.08 -0.59
N SER A 60 -1.74 -3.90 -0.43
CA SER A 60 -2.25 -4.33 0.88
C SER A 60 -1.38 -5.39 1.55
N GLY A 61 -0.38 -5.93 0.84
CA GLY A 61 0.46 -7.01 1.31
C GLY A 61 -0.23 -8.38 1.33
N ILE A 62 -1.31 -8.55 0.56
CA ILE A 62 -2.04 -9.81 0.43
C ILE A 62 -2.07 -10.23 -1.04
N GLY A 63 -1.40 -11.34 -1.34
CA GLY A 63 -1.30 -11.91 -2.68
C GLY A 63 -0.79 -13.35 -2.67
N ILE A 64 -0.08 -13.74 -3.73
CA ILE A 64 0.38 -15.12 -3.91
C ILE A 64 1.81 -15.27 -3.39
N SER A 65 1.95 -15.80 -2.17
CA SER A 65 3.18 -15.78 -1.38
C SER A 65 4.43 -16.34 -2.07
N LYS A 66 4.29 -17.37 -2.91
CA LYS A 66 5.43 -17.98 -3.63
C LYS A 66 6.17 -17.00 -4.56
N TYR A 67 5.56 -15.86 -4.91
CA TYR A 67 6.15 -14.86 -5.79
C TYR A 67 6.73 -13.64 -5.06
N TYR A 68 6.54 -13.52 -3.74
CA TYR A 68 6.89 -12.30 -2.99
C TYR A 68 8.36 -11.92 -3.12
N ASP A 69 9.28 -12.85 -2.86
CA ASP A 69 10.72 -12.56 -2.95
C ASP A 69 11.12 -12.16 -4.38
N GLN A 70 10.49 -12.75 -5.40
CA GLN A 70 10.76 -12.40 -6.80
C GLN A 70 10.23 -11.01 -7.17
N ILE A 71 9.03 -10.64 -6.69
CA ILE A 71 8.47 -9.28 -6.88
C ILE A 71 9.36 -8.25 -6.18
N LEU A 72 9.69 -8.50 -4.91
CA LEU A 72 10.46 -7.60 -4.07
C LEU A 72 11.89 -7.39 -4.59
N LYS A 73 12.51 -8.41 -5.18
CA LYS A 73 13.82 -8.29 -5.83
C LYS A 73 13.89 -7.20 -6.90
N TYR A 74 12.79 -6.94 -7.60
CA TYR A 74 12.71 -5.94 -8.67
C TYR A 74 11.90 -4.70 -8.26
N THR A 75 11.69 -4.50 -6.96
CA THR A 75 10.94 -3.37 -6.41
C THR A 75 11.87 -2.48 -5.59
N ASP A 76 11.96 -1.20 -5.96
CA ASP A 76 12.79 -0.22 -5.25
C ASP A 76 12.13 0.32 -3.98
N LEU A 77 10.81 0.52 -4.03
CA LEU A 77 10.00 1.03 -2.94
C LEU A 77 8.68 0.27 -2.79
N VAL A 78 8.33 -0.09 -1.56
CA VAL A 78 7.01 -0.64 -1.22
C VAL A 78 6.20 0.42 -0.48
N LEU A 79 5.06 0.81 -1.05
CA LEU A 79 3.99 1.49 -0.30
C LEU A 79 3.13 0.39 0.32
N LEU A 80 3.30 0.16 1.62
CA LEU A 80 2.61 -0.90 2.34
C LEU A 80 1.46 -0.33 3.15
N ASP A 81 0.25 -0.78 2.83
CA ASP A 81 -0.93 -0.47 3.62
C ASP A 81 -1.08 -1.40 4.83
N ILE A 82 -1.16 -0.82 6.03
CA ILE A 82 -1.62 -1.53 7.22
C ILE A 82 -3.10 -1.21 7.40
N LYS A 83 -4.00 -2.18 7.22
CA LYS A 83 -5.46 -1.90 7.25
C LYS A 83 -6.06 -1.90 8.65
N HIS A 84 -5.51 -2.68 9.58
CA HIS A 84 -5.91 -2.71 10.99
C HIS A 84 -4.80 -3.35 11.83
N ILE A 85 -4.89 -3.20 13.16
CA ILE A 85 -3.91 -3.73 14.15
C ILE A 85 -4.42 -4.95 14.93
N ASP A 86 -5.61 -5.44 14.60
CA ASP A 86 -6.33 -6.49 15.32
C ASP A 86 -6.96 -7.44 14.30
N GLU A 87 -6.82 -8.74 14.51
CA GLU A 87 -7.22 -9.79 13.55
C GLU A 87 -8.73 -9.76 13.29
N GLU A 88 -9.55 -9.58 14.32
CA GLU A 88 -11.00 -9.60 14.16
C GLU A 88 -11.48 -8.42 13.32
N ASN A 89 -11.03 -7.22 13.64
CA ASN A 89 -11.39 -6.01 12.89
C ASN A 89 -10.72 -5.96 11.51
N PHE A 90 -9.49 -6.48 11.37
CA PHE A 90 -8.84 -6.64 10.07
C PHE A 90 -9.71 -7.53 9.16
N LYS A 91 -10.18 -8.67 9.67
CA LYS A 91 -11.05 -9.59 8.94
C LYS A 91 -12.42 -8.98 8.62
N LYS A 92 -13.04 -8.27 9.56
CA LYS A 92 -14.30 -7.53 9.30
C LYS A 92 -14.14 -6.51 8.17
N LEU A 93 -13.05 -5.75 8.19
CA LEU A 93 -12.80 -4.66 7.24
C LEU A 93 -12.40 -5.19 5.86
N THR A 94 -11.50 -6.17 5.79
CA THR A 94 -10.84 -6.60 4.55
C THR A 94 -11.34 -7.94 4.01
N CYS A 95 -12.06 -8.72 4.82
CA CYS A 95 -12.39 -10.13 4.57
C CYS A 95 -11.15 -11.06 4.48
N GLN A 96 -9.99 -10.60 4.97
CA GLN A 96 -8.73 -11.34 4.95
C GLN A 96 -8.19 -11.56 6.36
N SER A 97 -7.21 -12.45 6.51
CA SER A 97 -6.51 -12.68 7.78
C SER A 97 -5.20 -11.89 7.82
N MET A 98 -4.84 -11.31 8.97
CA MET A 98 -3.53 -10.67 9.15
C MET A 98 -2.39 -11.65 8.98
N LYS A 99 -2.62 -12.97 9.13
CA LYS A 99 -1.60 -13.98 8.82
C LYS A 99 -1.04 -13.81 7.40
N GLN A 100 -1.89 -13.50 6.42
CA GLN A 100 -1.45 -13.28 5.03
C GLN A 100 -0.61 -12.01 4.88
N PHE A 101 -1.02 -10.95 5.57
CA PHE A 101 -0.26 -9.70 5.65
C PHE A 101 1.13 -9.93 6.27
N TYR A 102 1.22 -10.69 7.37
CA TYR A 102 2.51 -10.97 8.01
C TYR A 102 3.45 -11.81 7.14
N ILE A 103 2.94 -12.71 6.29
CA ILE A 103 3.78 -13.45 5.33
C ILE A 103 4.47 -12.49 4.35
N PHE A 104 3.76 -11.47 3.87
CA PHE A 104 4.35 -10.45 3.00
C PHE A 104 5.30 -9.52 3.76
N LEU A 105 4.93 -9.14 4.98
CA LEU A 105 5.77 -8.34 5.87
C LEU A 105 7.12 -9.02 6.12
N ASP A 106 7.11 -10.33 6.38
CA ASP A 106 8.33 -11.11 6.56
C ASP A 106 9.18 -11.15 5.27
N ALA A 107 8.54 -11.20 4.10
CA ALA A 107 9.25 -11.11 2.82
C ALA A 107 9.94 -9.75 2.64
N ILE A 108 9.28 -8.64 3.00
CA ILE A 108 9.88 -7.30 3.00
C ILE A 108 11.11 -7.27 3.90
N LYS A 109 11.01 -7.80 5.13
CA LYS A 109 12.13 -7.84 6.08
C LYS A 109 13.32 -8.63 5.54
N ARG A 110 13.07 -9.79 4.93
CA ARG A 110 14.13 -10.62 4.32
C ARG A 110 14.83 -9.91 3.15
N ASN A 111 14.07 -9.23 2.30
CA ASN A 111 14.60 -8.56 1.10
C ASN A 111 15.13 -7.14 1.39
N LYS A 112 14.86 -6.61 2.59
CA LYS A 112 15.30 -5.28 3.05
C LYS A 112 14.86 -4.14 2.11
N ASN A 113 13.68 -4.26 1.51
CA ASN A 113 13.14 -3.20 0.67
C ASN A 113 12.88 -1.95 1.50
N LYS A 114 13.02 -0.78 0.87
CA LYS A 114 12.53 0.48 1.42
C LYS A 114 11.02 0.45 1.50
N VAL A 115 10.47 0.97 2.60
CA VAL A 115 9.03 0.92 2.86
C VAL A 115 8.51 2.31 3.19
N TRP A 116 7.40 2.69 2.58
CA TRP A 116 6.51 3.72 3.11
C TRP A 116 5.28 3.05 3.68
N ILE A 117 4.98 3.34 4.94
CA ILE A 117 3.78 2.84 5.59
C ILE A 117 2.62 3.77 5.29
N ARG A 118 1.49 3.21 4.87
CA ARG A 118 0.24 3.92 4.66
C ARG A 118 -0.81 3.34 5.58
N HIS A 119 -1.61 4.20 6.20
CA HIS A 119 -2.69 3.76 7.08
C HIS A 119 -3.86 4.73 6.99
N VAL A 120 -5.03 4.20 6.64
CA VAL A 120 -6.25 5.01 6.50
C VAL A 120 -6.90 5.18 7.88
N ILE A 121 -7.12 6.44 8.27
CA ILE A 121 -7.81 6.82 9.49
C ILE A 121 -9.30 6.93 9.21
N VAL A 122 -10.08 6.03 9.78
CA VAL A 122 -11.53 5.91 9.64
C VAL A 122 -12.17 6.25 10.98
N PRO A 123 -13.10 7.24 11.04
CA PRO A 123 -13.74 7.64 12.29
C PRO A 123 -14.41 6.46 13.01
N GLY A 124 -14.10 6.30 14.30
CA GLY A 124 -14.67 5.25 15.16
C GLY A 124 -14.07 3.85 14.94
N ILE A 125 -13.10 3.69 14.03
CA ILE A 125 -12.49 2.39 13.71
C ILE A 125 -10.98 2.44 13.92
N THR A 126 -10.29 3.39 13.29
CA THR A 126 -8.82 3.48 13.31
C THR A 126 -8.29 4.84 13.79
N ASP A 127 -9.15 5.67 14.40
CA ASP A 127 -8.83 7.05 14.81
C ASP A 127 -8.57 7.25 16.31
N SER A 128 -8.41 6.17 17.08
CA SER A 128 -8.10 6.25 18.52
C SER A 128 -6.60 6.26 18.78
N ILE A 129 -6.18 6.91 19.87
CA ILE A 129 -4.77 6.92 20.31
C ILE A 129 -4.25 5.51 20.59
N GLU A 130 -5.07 4.64 21.17
CA GLU A 130 -4.72 3.23 21.39
C GLU A 130 -4.45 2.49 20.08
N HIS A 131 -5.22 2.77 19.03
CA HIS A 131 -4.99 2.20 17.71
C HIS A 131 -3.63 2.65 17.16
N ILE A 132 -3.33 3.95 17.25
CA ILE A 132 -2.05 4.51 16.78
C ILE A 132 -0.86 3.93 17.56
N ASP A 133 -1.02 3.70 18.87
CA ASP A 133 0.00 3.07 19.70
C ASP A 133 0.31 1.64 19.27
N LYS A 134 -0.72 0.84 18.97
CA LYS A 134 -0.55 -0.52 18.45
C LYS A 134 0.00 -0.53 17.03
N LEU A 135 -0.38 0.43 16.20
CA LEU A 135 0.18 0.62 14.87
C LEU A 135 1.70 0.90 14.95
N ALA A 136 2.12 1.77 15.86
CA ALA A 136 3.54 2.04 16.11
C ALA A 136 4.31 0.76 16.47
N THR A 137 3.72 -0.14 17.24
CA THR A 137 4.33 -1.43 17.59
C THR A 137 4.58 -2.30 16.35
N ILE A 138 3.65 -2.36 15.40
CA ILE A 138 3.85 -3.10 14.13
C ILE A 138 4.96 -2.44 13.30
N ILE A 139 4.91 -1.11 13.15
CA ILE A 139 5.86 -0.33 12.35
C ILE A 139 7.30 -0.50 12.87
N ARG A 140 7.50 -0.51 14.20
CA ARG A 140 8.82 -0.76 14.81
C ARG A 140 9.45 -2.09 14.44
N THR A 141 8.67 -3.07 13.97
CA THR A 141 9.22 -4.36 13.55
C THR A 141 9.85 -4.31 12.15
N ILE A 142 9.78 -3.17 11.46
CA ILE A 142 10.20 -2.99 10.07
C ILE A 142 11.40 -2.05 10.04
N ASP A 143 12.58 -2.57 9.70
CA ASP A 143 13.83 -1.82 9.85
C ASP A 143 14.01 -0.68 8.84
N ASN A 144 13.40 -0.78 7.65
CA ASN A 144 13.66 0.11 6.51
C ASN A 144 12.45 1.02 6.16
N VAL A 145 11.75 1.53 7.17
CA VAL A 145 10.66 2.49 6.97
C VAL A 145 11.24 3.88 6.72
N GLU A 146 11.02 4.43 5.52
CA GLU A 146 11.49 5.76 5.13
C GLU A 146 10.42 6.86 5.33
N LYS A 147 9.14 6.47 5.35
CA LYS A 147 8.02 7.42 5.48
C LYS A 147 6.79 6.74 6.07
N ILE A 148 5.98 7.52 6.79
CA ILE A 148 4.66 7.10 7.26
C ILE A 148 3.62 8.13 6.83
N GLU A 149 2.52 7.68 6.26
CA GLU A 149 1.40 8.51 5.83
C GLU A 149 0.10 8.03 6.47
N LEU A 150 -0.49 8.87 7.32
CA LEU A 150 -1.87 8.68 7.76
C LEU A 150 -2.82 9.38 6.79
N LEU A 151 -3.73 8.61 6.20
CA LEU A 151 -4.63 9.06 5.15
C LEU A 151 -6.04 9.25 5.73
N PRO A 152 -6.65 10.44 5.63
CA PRO A 152 -8.01 10.64 6.10
C PRO A 152 -8.98 9.86 5.21
N TYR A 153 -9.85 9.05 5.81
CA TYR A 153 -10.94 8.40 5.10
C TYR A 153 -11.81 9.41 4.36
N HIS A 154 -12.23 9.04 3.16
CA HIS A 154 -13.13 9.83 2.33
C HIS A 154 -14.22 8.94 1.72
N THR A 155 -15.39 9.52 1.45
CA THR A 155 -16.51 8.82 0.81
C THR A 155 -16.41 8.81 -0.72
N ILE A 156 -15.30 9.29 -1.29
CA ILE A 156 -15.05 9.24 -2.73
C ILE A 156 -15.01 7.77 -3.17
N GLY A 157 -15.97 7.37 -4.01
CA GLY A 157 -16.08 6.02 -4.56
C GLY A 157 -17.32 5.25 -4.14
N THR A 158 -18.13 5.76 -3.21
CA THR A 158 -19.43 5.15 -2.84
C THR A 158 -20.35 4.92 -4.04
N HIS A 159 -20.36 5.84 -5.01
CA HIS A 159 -21.14 5.71 -6.25
C HIS A 159 -20.79 4.42 -7.04
N LYS A 160 -19.55 3.91 -6.95
CA LYS A 160 -19.17 2.65 -7.60
C LYS A 160 -19.91 1.46 -7.00
N TYR A 161 -20.12 1.47 -5.68
CA TYR A 161 -20.88 0.43 -4.98
C TYR A 161 -22.36 0.49 -5.38
N THR A 162 -22.93 1.69 -5.42
CA THR A 162 -24.30 1.92 -5.90
C THR A 162 -24.48 1.41 -7.33
N ASN A 163 -23.58 1.76 -8.25
CA ASN A 163 -23.65 1.32 -9.65
C ASN A 163 -23.53 -0.20 -9.83
N LEU A 164 -22.87 -0.88 -8.89
CA LEU A 164 -22.71 -2.34 -8.90
C LEU A 164 -23.77 -3.07 -8.08
N ASN A 165 -24.72 -2.35 -7.45
CA ASN A 165 -25.70 -2.91 -6.51
C ASN A 165 -25.05 -3.69 -5.36
N ILE A 166 -23.91 -3.22 -4.87
CA ILE A 166 -23.18 -3.81 -3.73
C ILE A 166 -23.39 -2.92 -2.50
N PRO A 167 -23.80 -3.46 -1.34
CA PRO A 167 -23.90 -2.68 -0.10
C PRO A 167 -22.55 -2.07 0.30
N TYR A 168 -22.55 -0.79 0.66
CA TYR A 168 -21.34 -0.12 1.12
C TYR A 168 -21.14 -0.34 2.62
N LYS A 169 -20.08 -1.06 3.00
CA LYS A 169 -19.86 -1.48 4.40
C LYS A 169 -19.59 -0.33 5.38
N LEU A 170 -19.17 0.83 4.88
CA LEU A 170 -18.92 2.03 5.68
C LEU A 170 -20.02 3.09 5.46
N GLU A 171 -21.24 2.64 5.16
CA GLU A 171 -22.39 3.52 5.08
C GLU A 171 -22.54 4.31 6.39
N ASN A 172 -22.88 5.60 6.27
CA ASN A 172 -23.00 6.55 7.38
C ASN A 172 -21.70 6.90 8.14
N VAL A 173 -20.54 6.36 7.76
CA VAL A 173 -19.25 6.84 8.28
C VAL A 173 -18.91 8.16 7.59
N PRO A 174 -18.74 9.28 8.32
CA PRO A 174 -18.39 10.55 7.70
C PRO A 174 -16.93 10.54 7.22
N PRO A 175 -16.54 11.44 6.29
CA PRO A 175 -15.13 11.68 5.99
C PRO A 175 -14.34 12.03 7.26
N MET A 176 -13.10 11.57 7.33
CA MET A 176 -12.22 11.85 8.45
C MET A 176 -11.73 13.31 8.41
N ASP A 177 -11.66 13.94 9.58
CA ASP A 177 -11.09 15.27 9.74
C ASP A 177 -9.58 15.26 9.41
N LYS A 178 -9.16 16.13 8.50
CA LYS A 178 -7.77 16.22 8.03
C LYS A 178 -6.81 16.76 9.08
N ILE A 179 -7.26 17.70 9.92
CA ILE A 179 -6.48 18.28 11.00
C ILE A 179 -6.23 17.20 12.06
N LYS A 180 -7.29 16.53 12.52
CA LYS A 180 -7.17 15.41 13.47
C LYS A 180 -6.31 14.28 12.92
N THR A 181 -6.43 13.94 11.64
CA THR A 181 -5.55 12.95 11.00
C THR A 181 -4.08 13.36 11.07
N LYS A 182 -3.78 14.63 10.81
CA LYS A 182 -2.41 15.16 10.90
C LYS A 182 -1.89 15.21 12.35
N GLU A 183 -2.76 15.48 13.32
CA GLU A 183 -2.43 15.41 14.75
C GLU A 183 -2.05 13.98 15.16
N LEU A 184 -2.83 12.97 14.73
CA LEU A 184 -2.52 11.55 14.97
C LEU A 184 -1.23 11.13 14.27
N GLU A 185 -0.95 11.67 13.08
CA GLU A 185 0.29 11.41 12.35
C GLU A 185 1.48 11.97 13.13
N ASN A 186 1.42 13.23 13.55
CA ASN A 186 2.46 13.85 14.38
C ASN A 186 2.66 13.12 15.72
N TYR A 187 1.58 12.61 16.31
CA TYR A 187 1.64 11.78 17.51
C TYR A 187 2.39 10.47 17.24
N LEU A 188 2.10 9.80 16.11
CA LEU A 188 2.78 8.58 15.69
C LEU A 188 4.27 8.80 15.45
N TYR A 189 4.66 9.87 14.75
CA TYR A 189 6.06 10.27 14.54
C TYR A 189 6.80 10.42 15.88
N LYS A 190 6.24 11.17 16.83
CA LYS A 190 6.80 11.31 18.19
C LYS A 190 6.96 9.97 18.90
N LYS A 191 5.98 9.06 18.78
CA LYS A 191 6.03 7.73 19.39
C LYS A 191 7.19 6.91 18.81
N LEU A 192 7.42 7.01 17.50
CA LEU A 192 8.44 6.25 16.78
C LEU A 192 9.84 6.88 16.86
N ASN A 193 9.98 8.05 17.47
CA ASN A 193 11.22 8.82 17.56
C ASN A 193 11.82 9.17 16.18
N ILE A 194 10.95 9.51 15.22
CA ILE A 194 11.30 9.95 13.86
C ILE A 194 10.64 11.28 13.51
#